data_AF-A0AAT9W3A1-F1
#
_entry.id   AF-A0AAT9W3A1-F1
#
_cell.length_a   1.000
_cell.length_b   1.000
_cell.length_c   1.000
_cell.angle_alpha   90.00
_cell.angle_beta   90.00
_cell.angle_gamma   90.00
#
_symmetry.space_group_name_H-M   'P 1'
#
loop_
_entity.id
_entity.type
_entity.pdbx_description
1 polymer ?
#
loop_
_entity_poly.entity_id
_entity_poly.type
_entity_poly.pdbx_seq_one_letter_code
_entity_poly.pdbx_strand_id
1 'polypeptide(L)'
;MLFLSIYLLLNLILVGYDIRRGLLPDRFTCPLLWSGLIWHCTSRVSFLPQAVMGAVVGYAGFALLYWGYRWLRGQEGLGYGDVKYLAALGAWHGWENLPALVLIASLLACCVVGIKALRYRKWQAIKNPLPFGPFLAAAGLLIGYPILMQS
;
A
#
# COMPACT_ATOMS: atom_id res chain seq x y z
N MET A 1 -20.99 0.52 4.65
CA MET A 1 -20.67 1.58 5.63
C MET A 1 -19.69 1.13 6.72
N LEU A 2 -19.99 0.11 7.54
CA LEU A 2 -19.08 -0.36 8.61
C LEU A 2 -17.66 -0.71 8.12
N PHE A 3 -17.55 -1.55 7.08
CA PHE A 3 -16.27 -1.97 6.52
C PHE A 3 -15.46 -0.81 5.91
N LEU A 4 -16.13 0.17 5.31
CA LEU A 4 -15.46 1.37 4.79
C LEU A 4 -14.87 2.19 5.93
N SER A 5 -15.58 2.33 7.05
CA SER A 5 -15.05 2.98 8.26
C SER A 5 -13.83 2.23 8.81
N ILE A 6 -13.88 0.89 8.85
CA ILE A 6 -12.74 0.06 9.27
C ILE A 6 -11.54 0.27 8.34
N TYR A 7 -11.77 0.25 7.03
CA TYR A 7 -10.75 0.53 6.02
C TYR A 7 -10.10 1.89 6.22
N LEU A 8 -10.90 2.97 6.33
CA LEU A 8 -10.40 4.33 6.53
C LEU A 8 -9.60 4.45 7.82
N LEU A 9 -10.11 3.89 8.92
CA LEU A 9 -9.49 3.99 10.24
C LEU A 9 -8.15 3.24 10.27
N LEU A 10 -8.10 2.01 9.73
CA LEU A 10 -6.86 1.23 9.67
C LEU A 10 -5.80 1.88 8.77
N ASN A 11 -6.19 2.41 7.60
CA ASN A 11 -5.27 3.18 6.75
C ASN A 11 -4.74 4.41 7.48
N LEU A 12 -5.58 5.17 8.17
CA LEU A 12 -5.16 6.36 8.92
C LEU A 12 -4.17 6.01 10.04
N ILE A 13 -4.40 4.92 10.78
CA ILE A 13 -3.46 4.43 11.79
C ILE A 13 -2.13 4.03 11.16
N LEU A 14 -2.16 3.26 10.06
CA LEU A 14 -0.96 2.80 9.36
C LEU A 14 -0.13 3.98 8.84
N VAL A 15 -0.76 4.96 8.21
CA VAL A 15 -0.11 6.21 7.75
C VAL A 15 0.50 6.98 8.92
N GLY A 16 -0.23 7.09 10.03
CA GLY A 16 0.27 7.77 11.24
C GLY A 16 1.49 7.07 11.86
N TYR A 17 1.53 5.75 11.84
CA TYR A 17 2.69 4.96 12.27
C TYR A 17 3.86 5.08 11.30
N ASP A 18 3.60 5.03 10.00
CA ASP A 18 4.64 5.08 8.98
C ASP A 18 5.33 6.46 8.93
N ILE A 19 4.59 7.55 9.07
CA ILE A 19 5.17 8.90 9.15
C ILE A 19 6.07 9.07 10.39
N ARG A 20 5.72 8.44 11.52
CA ARG A 20 6.46 8.60 12.79
C ARG A 20 7.64 7.65 12.93
N ARG A 21 7.51 6.42 12.45
CA ARG A 21 8.47 5.32 12.70
C ARG A 21 9.02 4.67 11.43
N GLY A 22 8.47 4.97 10.26
CA GLY A 22 8.83 4.31 8.99
C GLY A 22 8.55 2.81 8.99
N LEU A 23 7.59 2.36 9.81
CA LEU A 23 7.27 0.95 10.01
C LEU A 23 5.76 0.77 10.00
N LEU A 24 5.30 -0.18 9.19
CA LEU A 24 3.91 -0.63 9.10
C LEU A 24 3.75 -1.89 9.96
N PRO A 25 3.17 -1.79 11.17
CA PRO A 25 3.08 -2.92 12.08
C PRO A 25 2.03 -3.94 11.64
N ASP A 26 2.41 -5.22 11.68
CA ASP A 26 1.57 -6.36 11.29
C ASP A 26 0.21 -6.39 11.99
N ARG A 27 0.16 -5.89 13.23
CA ARG A 27 -1.05 -5.79 14.03
C ARG A 27 -2.18 -4.99 13.36
N PHE A 28 -1.87 -4.12 12.40
CA PHE A 28 -2.87 -3.33 11.66
C PHE A 28 -2.97 -3.74 10.19
N THR A 29 -1.87 -4.20 9.56
CA THR A 29 -1.91 -4.68 8.17
C THR A 29 -2.68 -6.00 8.04
N CYS A 30 -2.54 -6.94 9.00
CA CYS A 30 -3.29 -8.19 8.99
C CYS A 30 -4.80 -7.95 9.13
N PRO A 31 -5.31 -7.18 10.11
CA PRO A 31 -6.72 -6.84 10.17
C PRO A 31 -7.23 -6.14 8.92
N LEU A 32 -6.41 -5.30 8.27
CA LEU A 32 -6.79 -4.65 7.02
C LEU A 32 -6.99 -5.69 5.91
N LEU A 33 -6.06 -6.64 5.75
CA LEU A 33 -6.18 -7.71 4.76
C LEU A 33 -7.43 -8.57 5.03
N TRP A 34 -7.59 -9.04 6.26
CA TRP A 34 -8.71 -9.92 6.63
C TRP A 34 -10.06 -9.23 6.51
N SER A 35 -10.17 -7.96 6.90
CA SER A 35 -11.42 -7.21 6.75
C SER A 35 -11.82 -7.04 5.29
N GLY A 36 -10.86 -6.88 4.36
CA GLY A 36 -11.14 -6.87 2.93
C GLY A 36 -11.66 -8.21 2.42
N LEU A 37 -11.01 -9.32 2.78
CA LEU A 37 -11.48 -10.66 2.40
C LEU A 37 -12.86 -10.99 2.98
N ILE A 38 -13.11 -10.65 4.25
CA ILE A 38 -14.41 -10.85 4.90
C ILE A 38 -15.48 -10.02 4.20
N TRP A 39 -15.20 -8.75 3.86
CA TRP A 39 -16.12 -7.92 3.07
C TRP A 39 -16.49 -8.62 1.76
N HIS A 40 -15.50 -9.13 1.02
CA HIS A 40 -15.76 -9.79 -0.28
C HIS A 40 -16.55 -11.07 -0.08
N CYS A 41 -16.28 -11.81 1.00
CA CYS A 41 -17.03 -13.00 1.37
C CYS A 41 -18.49 -12.72 1.74
N THR A 42 -18.80 -11.56 2.34
CA THR A 42 -20.17 -11.25 2.78
C THR A 42 -20.97 -10.44 1.76
N SER A 43 -20.30 -9.58 0.98
CA SER A 43 -20.96 -8.55 0.16
C SER A 43 -20.81 -8.79 -1.35
N ARG A 44 -19.71 -9.39 -1.82
CA ARG A 44 -19.51 -9.72 -3.24
C ARG A 44 -18.70 -11.01 -3.41
N VAL A 45 -19.34 -12.15 -3.16
CA VAL A 45 -18.71 -13.47 -3.24
C VAL A 45 -18.08 -13.74 -4.62
N SER A 46 -18.68 -13.21 -5.70
CA SER A 46 -18.14 -13.32 -7.05
C SER A 46 -16.78 -12.63 -7.24
N PHE A 47 -16.47 -11.62 -6.43
CA PHE A 47 -15.19 -10.89 -6.47
C PHE A 47 -14.13 -11.51 -5.54
N LEU A 48 -14.50 -12.47 -4.70
CA LEU A 48 -13.58 -13.12 -3.77
C LEU A 48 -12.31 -13.69 -4.45
N PRO A 49 -12.38 -14.37 -5.62
CA PRO A 49 -11.17 -14.85 -6.30
C PRO A 49 -10.24 -13.71 -6.70
N GLN A 50 -10.78 -12.58 -7.16
CA GLN A 50 -10.00 -11.40 -7.55
C GLN A 50 -9.35 -10.73 -6.33
N ALA A 51 -10.04 -10.70 -5.18
CA ALA A 51 -9.51 -10.21 -3.91
C ALA A 51 -8.37 -11.09 -3.38
N VAL A 52 -8.55 -12.41 -3.38
CA VAL A 52 -7.51 -13.36 -2.98
C VAL A 52 -6.31 -13.29 -3.91
N MET A 53 -6.53 -13.27 -5.22
CA MET A 53 -5.45 -13.06 -6.20
C MET A 53 -4.79 -11.70 -5.99
N GLY A 54 -5.53 -10.66 -5.62
CA GLY A 54 -4.97 -9.36 -5.26
C GLY A 54 -4.04 -9.44 -4.06
N ALA A 55 -4.41 -10.15 -3.00
CA ALA A 55 -3.54 -10.36 -1.85
C ALA A 55 -2.26 -11.13 -2.24
N VAL A 56 -2.40 -12.21 -3.01
CA VAL A 56 -1.28 -13.06 -3.46
C VAL A 56 -0.34 -12.28 -4.38
N VAL A 57 -0.87 -11.64 -5.42
CA VAL A 57 -0.08 -10.87 -6.40
C VAL A 57 0.53 -9.63 -5.75
N GLY A 58 -0.19 -8.95 -4.85
CA GLY A 58 0.34 -7.82 -4.10
C GLY A 58 1.52 -8.21 -3.23
N TYR A 59 1.41 -9.32 -2.49
CA TYR A 59 2.50 -9.84 -1.69
C TYR A 59 3.66 -10.32 -2.57
N ALA A 60 3.40 -11.18 -3.56
CA ALA A 60 4.42 -11.78 -4.41
C ALA A 60 5.16 -10.74 -5.26
N GLY A 61 4.45 -9.77 -5.83
CA GLY A 61 5.03 -8.73 -6.68
C GLY A 61 6.03 -7.86 -5.90
N PHE A 62 5.61 -7.33 -4.75
CA PHE A 62 6.50 -6.52 -3.92
C PHE A 62 7.56 -7.34 -3.19
N ALA A 63 7.28 -8.60 -2.85
CA ALA A 63 8.29 -9.51 -2.32
C ALA A 63 9.39 -9.77 -3.36
N LEU A 64 9.05 -10.08 -4.61
CA LEU A 64 10.02 -10.29 -5.69
C LEU A 64 10.90 -9.05 -5.90
N LEU A 65 10.30 -7.85 -5.89
CA LEU A 65 11.04 -6.60 -5.97
C LEU A 65 11.97 -6.40 -4.75
N TYR A 66 11.47 -6.67 -3.54
CA TYR A 66 12.25 -6.57 -2.31
C TYR A 66 13.45 -7.52 -2.33
N TRP A 67 13.24 -8.81 -2.61
CA TRP A 67 14.28 -9.83 -2.65
C TRP A 67 15.25 -9.59 -3.81
N GLY A 68 14.75 -9.25 -5.00
CA GLY A 68 15.59 -8.93 -6.16
C GLY A 68 16.49 -7.73 -5.91
N TYR A 69 15.95 -6.66 -5.33
CA TYR A 69 16.74 -5.48 -4.96
C TYR A 69 17.76 -5.81 -3.87
N ARG A 70 17.37 -6.55 -2.84
CA ARG A 70 18.25 -6.98 -1.75
C ARG A 70 19.41 -7.82 -2.25
N TRP A 71 19.16 -8.72 -3.20
CA TRP A 71 20.21 -9.56 -3.78
C TRP A 71 21.19 -8.76 -4.65
N LEU A 72 20.69 -7.81 -5.44
CA LEU A 72 21.52 -6.98 -6.34
C LEU A 72 22.32 -5.89 -5.62
N ARG A 73 21.72 -5.21 -4.64
CA ARG A 73 22.32 -4.04 -3.97
C ARG A 73 22.84 -4.32 -2.57
N GLY A 74 22.49 -5.46 -1.97
CA GLY A 74 22.82 -5.79 -0.57
C GLY A 74 22.17 -4.85 0.46
N GLN A 75 21.24 -3.99 0.03
CA GLN A 75 20.57 -2.98 0.87
C GLN A 75 19.05 -3.16 0.78
N GLU A 76 18.35 -2.74 1.83
CA GLU A 76 16.90 -2.71 1.86
C GLU A 76 16.40 -1.45 1.15
N GLY A 77 15.84 -1.63 -0.06
CA GLY A 77 15.29 -0.51 -0.83
C GLY A 77 13.89 -0.12 -0.38
N LEU A 78 13.00 -1.11 -0.25
CA LEU A 78 11.61 -0.96 0.19
C LEU A 78 11.43 -1.63 1.56
N GLY A 79 10.63 -1.03 2.45
CA GLY A 79 10.32 -1.63 3.74
C GLY A 79 9.51 -2.91 3.56
N TYR A 80 9.84 -3.96 4.32
CA TYR A 80 9.08 -5.22 4.26
C TYR A 80 7.61 -5.03 4.69
N GLY A 81 7.33 -4.01 5.49
CA GLY A 81 5.96 -3.59 5.83
C GLY A 81 5.13 -3.14 4.62
N ASP A 82 5.76 -2.48 3.63
CA ASP A 82 5.07 -2.01 2.43
C ASP A 82 4.57 -3.18 1.58
N VAL A 83 5.31 -4.30 1.55
CA VAL A 83 4.92 -5.54 0.87
C VAL A 83 3.61 -6.10 1.45
N LYS A 84 3.53 -6.19 2.79
CA LYS A 84 2.32 -6.67 3.48
C LYS A 84 1.15 -5.70 3.31
N TYR A 85 1.44 -4.41 3.30
CA TYR A 85 0.42 -3.41 3.14
C TYR A 85 -0.15 -3.40 1.72
N LEU A 86 0.68 -3.57 0.68
CA LEU A 86 0.19 -3.74 -0.68
C LEU A 86 -0.67 -5.01 -0.82
N ALA A 87 -0.30 -6.10 -0.17
CA ALA A 87 -1.12 -7.31 -0.12
C ALA A 87 -2.50 -7.04 0.51
N ALA A 88 -2.53 -6.29 1.62
CA ALA A 88 -3.78 -5.86 2.24
C ALA A 88 -4.61 -4.98 1.30
N LEU A 89 -4.02 -4.01 0.62
CA LEU A 89 -4.71 -3.19 -0.38
C LEU A 89 -5.20 -4.01 -1.57
N GLY A 90 -4.45 -5.04 -1.99
CA GLY A 90 -4.85 -5.99 -3.02
C GLY A 90 -6.09 -6.81 -2.63
N ALA A 91 -6.24 -7.16 -1.34
CA ALA A 91 -7.45 -7.82 -0.84
C ALA A 91 -8.69 -6.92 -0.96
N TRP A 92 -8.54 -5.60 -0.84
CA TRP A 92 -9.66 -4.66 -0.99
C TRP A 92 -9.99 -4.35 -2.45
N HIS A 93 -8.98 -4.07 -3.26
CA HIS A 93 -9.16 -3.53 -4.62
C HIS A 93 -9.08 -4.60 -5.72
N GLY A 94 -8.64 -5.81 -5.39
CA GLY A 94 -8.36 -6.86 -6.37
C GLY A 94 -7.03 -6.65 -7.10
N TRP A 95 -6.61 -7.69 -7.82
CA TRP A 95 -5.32 -7.72 -8.51
C TRP A 95 -5.21 -6.75 -9.69
N GLU A 96 -6.30 -6.49 -10.41
CA GLU A 96 -6.34 -5.61 -11.59
C GLU A 96 -5.94 -4.17 -11.27
N ASN A 97 -6.27 -3.73 -10.05
CA ASN A 97 -6.00 -2.37 -9.58
C ASN A 97 -4.61 -2.20 -8.97
N LEU A 98 -3.88 -3.29 -8.68
CA LEU A 98 -2.55 -3.22 -8.07
C LEU A 98 -1.52 -2.44 -8.91
N PRO A 99 -1.40 -2.65 -10.23
CA PRO A 99 -0.44 -1.89 -11.03
C PRO A 99 -0.74 -0.39 -10.99
N ALA A 100 -2.01 0.00 -11.10
CA ALA A 100 -2.43 1.39 -11.00
C ALA A 100 -2.10 1.97 -9.61
N LEU A 101 -2.34 1.21 -8.53
CA LEU A 101 -2.06 1.63 -7.17
C LEU A 101 -0.56 1.91 -6.97
N VAL A 102 0.29 0.99 -7.42
CA VAL A 102 1.75 1.14 -7.34
C VAL A 102 2.23 2.33 -8.18
N LEU A 103 1.68 2.52 -9.38
CA LEU A 103 2.03 3.65 -10.26
C LEU A 103 1.62 5.00 -9.66
N ILE A 104 0.41 5.12 -9.12
CA ILE A 104 -0.05 6.36 -8.47
C ILE A 104 0.79 6.63 -7.23
N ALA A 105 1.06 5.61 -6.40
CA ALA A 105 1.89 5.76 -5.22
C ALA A 105 3.32 6.20 -5.58
N SER A 106 3.93 5.60 -6.60
CA SER A 106 5.29 5.96 -7.04
C SER A 106 5.35 7.36 -7.66
N LEU A 107 4.33 7.77 -8.43
CA LEU A 107 4.20 9.12 -8.97
C LEU A 107 4.07 10.16 -7.85
N LEU A 108 3.20 9.93 -6.86
CA LEU A 108 3.04 10.83 -5.73
C LEU A 108 4.34 10.95 -4.92
N ALA A 109 5.01 9.83 -4.65
CA ALA A 109 6.30 9.82 -3.98
C ALA A 109 7.37 10.59 -4.79
N CYS A 110 7.44 10.35 -6.10
CA CYS A 110 8.37 11.02 -7.01
C CYS A 110 8.13 12.54 -7.06
N CYS A 111 6.87 12.98 -7.13
CA CYS A 111 6.52 14.40 -7.09
C CYS A 111 6.99 15.05 -5.77
N VAL A 112 6.73 14.41 -4.63
CA VAL A 112 7.16 14.94 -3.32
C VAL A 112 8.68 15.01 -3.21
N VAL A 113 9.38 13.96 -3.65
CA VAL A 113 10.86 13.93 -3.66
C VAL A 113 11.42 14.99 -4.61
N GLY A 114 10.85 15.13 -5.81
CA GLY A 114 11.27 16.13 -6.80
C GLY A 114 11.09 17.57 -6.29
N ILE A 115 9.95 17.88 -5.67
CA ILE A 115 9.70 19.19 -5.07
C ILE A 115 10.68 19.46 -3.92
N LYS A 116 10.95 18.48 -3.05
CA LYS A 116 11.95 18.61 -1.99
C LYS A 116 13.35 18.84 -2.56
N ALA A 117 13.74 18.10 -3.61
CA ALA A 117 15.04 18.24 -4.24
C ALA A 117 15.24 19.65 -4.83
N LEU A 118 14.22 20.17 -5.51
CA LEU A 118 14.23 21.53 -6.06
C LEU A 118 14.31 22.61 -4.97
N ARG A 119 13.52 22.45 -3.89
CA ARG A 119 13.44 23.44 -2.80
C ARG A 119 14.70 23.50 -1.94
N TYR A 120 15.30 22.35 -1.65
CA TYR A 120 16.44 22.28 -0.72
C TYR A 120 17.81 22.22 -1.42
N ARG A 121 17.87 22.12 -2.76
CA ARG A 121 19.09 22.03 -3.60
C ARG A 121 20.14 21.02 -3.13
N LYS A 122 19.77 20.10 -2.23
CA LYS A 122 20.64 19.08 -1.64
C LYS A 122 20.01 17.72 -1.89
N TRP A 123 20.60 16.96 -2.81
CA TRP A 123 20.32 15.53 -2.98
C TRP A 123 20.56 14.71 -1.70
N GLN A 124 21.35 15.22 -0.76
CA GLN A 124 21.61 14.56 0.52
C GLN A 124 20.40 14.48 1.46
N ALA A 125 19.36 15.32 1.28
CA ALA A 125 18.10 15.20 2.03
C ALA A 125 17.29 13.92 1.65
N ILE A 126 17.73 13.20 0.62
CA ILE A 126 17.17 11.93 0.15
C ILE A 126 17.76 10.73 0.92
N LYS A 127 18.75 10.94 1.80
CA LYS A 127 19.35 9.84 2.59
C LYS A 127 18.38 9.21 3.60
N ASN A 128 17.34 9.91 4.01
CA ASN A 128 16.30 9.30 4.84
C ASN A 128 15.32 8.55 3.95
N PRO A 129 15.10 7.24 4.21
CA PRO A 129 14.11 6.47 3.47
C PRO A 129 12.75 7.16 3.59
N LEU A 130 12.16 7.46 2.43
CA LEU A 130 10.85 8.08 2.37
C LEU A 130 9.80 7.03 2.76
N PRO A 131 8.95 7.27 3.77
CA PRO A 131 7.88 6.33 4.13
C PRO A 131 6.94 6.16 2.93
N PHE A 132 6.86 4.95 2.36
CA PHE A 132 6.06 4.66 1.17
C PHE A 132 4.59 4.37 1.49
N GLY A 133 4.29 4.00 2.74
CA GLY A 133 2.95 3.73 3.24
C GLY A 133 1.93 4.84 3.00
N PRO A 134 2.21 6.13 3.31
CA PRO A 134 1.31 7.25 3.02
C PRO A 134 0.91 7.36 1.55
N PHE A 135 1.84 7.07 0.63
CA PHE A 135 1.56 7.15 -0.81
C PHE A 135 0.73 5.96 -1.28
N LEU A 136 0.98 4.76 -0.75
CA LEU A 136 0.14 3.59 -0.96
C LEU A 136 -1.29 3.81 -0.43
N ALA A 137 -1.42 4.40 0.76
CA ALA A 137 -2.72 4.73 1.36
C ALA A 137 -3.49 5.73 0.50
N ALA A 138 -2.83 6.80 0.05
CA ALA A 138 -3.43 7.80 -0.82
C ALA A 138 -3.88 7.19 -2.16
N ALA A 139 -3.03 6.37 -2.80
CA ALA A 139 -3.37 5.67 -4.03
C ALA A 139 -4.56 4.71 -3.84
N GLY A 140 -4.56 3.94 -2.75
CA GLY A 140 -5.65 3.06 -2.38
C GLY A 140 -6.97 3.81 -2.14
N LEU A 141 -6.93 4.99 -1.51
CA LEU A 141 -8.13 5.82 -1.34
C LEU A 141 -8.66 6.36 -2.67
N LEU A 142 -7.77 6.83 -3.55
CA LEU A 142 -8.15 7.37 -4.86
C LEU A 142 -8.78 6.30 -5.76
N ILE A 143 -8.20 5.10 -5.80
CA ILE A 143 -8.73 3.99 -6.61
C ILE A 143 -9.94 3.34 -5.93
N GLY A 144 -9.92 3.21 -4.61
CA GLY A 144 -10.98 2.55 -3.84
C GLY A 144 -12.26 3.36 -3.75
N TYR A 145 -12.19 4.70 -3.78
CA TYR A 145 -13.37 5.57 -3.70
C TYR A 145 -14.49 5.21 -4.70
N PRO A 146 -14.23 5.08 -6.03
CA PRO A 146 -15.26 4.70 -6.98
C PRO A 146 -15.79 3.27 -6.77
N ILE A 147 -14.92 2.34 -6.37
CA ILE A 147 -15.26 0.92 -6.22
C ILE A 147 -16.14 0.68 -4.98
N LEU A 148 -15.86 1.40 -3.90
CA LEU A 148 -16.53 1.26 -2.60
C LEU A 148 -17.83 2.06 -2.50
N MET A 149 -18.04 3.09 -3.33
CA MET A 149 -19.31 3.83 -3.40
C MET A 149 -20.36 3.19 -4.32
N GLN A 150 -19.95 2.32 -5.25
CA GLN A 150 -20.86 1.61 -6.15
C GLN A 150 -21.38 0.27 -5.58
N SER A 151 -21.12 -0.03 -4.30
CA SER A 151 -21.63 -1.19 -3.55
C SER A 151 -22.53 -0.75 -2.40
#